data_AF-A0A3D2UUT9-F1
#
_entry.id   AF-A0A3D2UUT9-F1
#
_cell.length_a   1.000
_cell.length_b   1.000
_cell.length_c   1.000
_cell.angle_alpha   90.00
_cell.angle_beta   90.00
_cell.angle_gamma   90.00
#
_symmetry.space_group_name_H-M   'P 1'
#
loop_
_entity.id
_entity.type
_entity.pdbx_description
1 polymer ?
#
loop_
_entity_poly.entity_id
_entity_poly.type
_entity_poly.pdbx_seq_one_letter_code
_entity_poly.pdbx_strand_id
1 'polypeptide(L)'
;GGWIDLIGQRLTEIWGSIPRLYILIILSSFLVPSVLLLFLILNLTAWMGIAAYVRAEFLKIRNFEYVKAAKAMGVSNFEIMRRHILPNALTPVVTFFPFEVTAGIFALVSLDFLNLGVPSPAPSIGELLAQGKNNLQALWILLPTFAALTLMITLLTFVGEGIRNAFDPRKTL
;
A
#
# COMPACT_ATOMS: atom_id res chain seq x y z
N GLY A 1 18.41 0.04 15.63
CA GLY A 1 19.42 1.03 16.00
C GLY A 1 20.79 0.60 15.50
N GLY A 2 21.72 1.54 15.33
CA GLY A 2 23.08 1.25 14.85
C GLY A 2 23.21 1.25 13.32
N TRP A 3 24.29 0.67 12.80
CA TRP A 3 24.63 0.69 11.38
C TRP A 3 23.62 -0.02 10.48
N ILE A 4 23.11 -1.19 10.89
CA ILE A 4 22.09 -1.95 10.12
C ILE A 4 20.82 -1.12 9.94
N ASP A 5 20.44 -0.41 11.00
CA ASP A 5 19.26 0.44 11.05
C ASP A 5 19.39 1.66 10.15
N LEU A 6 20.57 2.28 10.16
CA LEU A 6 20.90 3.43 9.31
C LEU A 6 20.91 3.02 7.84
N ILE A 7 21.59 1.91 7.49
CA ILE A 7 21.66 1.42 6.11
C ILE A 7 20.27 1.07 5.60
N GLY A 8 19.48 0.33 6.38
CA GLY A 8 18.09 0.00 6.01
C GLY A 8 17.26 1.26 5.75
N GLN A 9 17.36 2.25 6.63
CA GLN A 9 16.67 3.53 6.45
C GLN A 9 17.11 4.25 5.17
N ARG A 10 18.42 4.32 4.88
CA ARG A 10 18.92 4.96 3.65
C ARG A 10 18.44 4.25 2.39
N LEU A 11 18.43 2.92 2.39
CA LEU A 11 17.90 2.16 1.25
C LEU A 11 16.41 2.46 1.02
N THR A 12 15.60 2.53 2.08
CA THR A 12 14.18 2.90 1.95
C THR A 12 13.97 4.34 1.51
N GLU A 13 14.81 5.28 1.93
CA GLU A 13 14.74 6.68 1.50
C GLU A 13 15.09 6.81 0.00
N ILE A 14 16.14 6.13 -0.46
CA ILE A 14 16.53 6.12 -1.87
C ILE A 14 15.45 5.44 -2.71
N TRP A 15 14.97 4.26 -2.30
CA TRP A 15 13.92 3.55 -3.03
C TRP A 15 12.62 4.35 -3.09
N GLY A 16 12.25 5.03 -1.99
CA GLY A 16 11.06 5.87 -1.89
C GLY A 16 11.16 7.20 -2.64
N SER A 17 12.35 7.61 -3.07
CA SER A 17 12.54 8.84 -3.85
C SER A 17 12.05 8.71 -5.29
N ILE A 18 11.94 7.48 -5.81
CA ILE A 18 11.47 7.21 -7.16
C ILE A 18 9.93 7.09 -7.12
N PRO A 19 9.18 7.91 -7.87
CA PRO A 19 7.73 7.83 -7.80
C PRO A 19 7.23 6.53 -8.43
N ARG A 20 6.32 5.84 -7.73
CA ARG A 20 5.80 4.50 -8.08
C ARG A 20 5.32 4.41 -9.53
N LEU A 21 4.60 5.41 -10.02
CA LEU A 21 4.11 5.45 -11.40
C LEU A 21 5.24 5.48 -12.44
N TYR A 22 6.35 6.18 -12.16
CA TYR A 22 7.50 6.19 -13.08
C TYR A 22 8.13 4.81 -13.19
N ILE A 23 8.29 4.09 -12.08
CA ILE A 23 8.80 2.71 -12.10
C ILE A 23 7.93 1.83 -13.00
N LEU A 24 6.61 1.94 -12.83
CA LEU A 24 5.65 1.15 -13.61
C LEU A 24 5.69 1.50 -15.11
N ILE A 25 5.76 2.79 -15.45
CA ILE A 25 5.87 3.28 -16.85
C ILE A 25 7.18 2.82 -17.49
N ILE A 26 8.29 2.94 -16.76
CA ILE A 26 9.60 2.53 -17.25
C ILE A 26 9.59 1.04 -17.52
N LEU A 27 9.14 0.21 -16.56
CA LEU A 27 9.12 -1.23 -16.72
C LEU A 27 8.17 -1.70 -17.83
N SER A 28 7.00 -1.08 -18.00
CA SER A 28 6.07 -1.42 -19.07
C SER A 28 6.56 -1.02 -20.47
N SER A 29 7.53 -0.12 -20.57
CA SER A 29 8.08 0.31 -21.87
C SER A 29 9.00 -0.73 -22.54
N PHE A 30 9.61 -1.63 -21.75
CA PHE A 30 10.53 -2.66 -22.27
C PHE A 30 10.16 -4.09 -21.86
N LEU A 31 9.22 -4.28 -20.94
CA LEU A 31 8.63 -5.59 -20.60
C LEU A 31 7.16 -5.61 -20.99
N VAL A 32 6.67 -6.75 -21.48
CA VAL A 32 5.23 -6.96 -21.68
C VAL A 32 4.56 -7.03 -20.30
N PRO A 33 3.65 -6.10 -19.97
CA PRO A 33 3.02 -6.09 -18.65
C PRO A 33 2.13 -7.32 -18.45
N SER A 34 2.23 -7.94 -17.29
CA SER A 34 1.32 -9.00 -16.83
C SER A 34 0.76 -8.65 -15.47
N VAL A 35 -0.40 -9.22 -15.13
CA VAL A 35 -1.04 -9.02 -13.81
C VAL A 35 -0.05 -9.31 -12.68
N LEU A 36 0.71 -10.41 -12.80
CA LEU A 36 1.69 -10.81 -11.80
C LEU A 36 2.85 -9.81 -11.69
N LEU A 37 3.39 -9.35 -12.83
CA LEU A 37 4.49 -8.39 -12.85
C LEU A 37 4.09 -7.06 -12.20
N LEU A 38 2.92 -6.52 -12.58
CA LEU A 38 2.41 -5.27 -12.02
C LEU A 38 2.11 -5.42 -10.52
N PHE A 39 1.48 -6.54 -10.13
CA PHE A 39 1.25 -6.87 -8.73
C PHE A 39 2.55 -6.88 -7.91
N LEU A 40 3.60 -7.55 -8.40
CA LEU A 40 4.88 -7.62 -7.69
C LEU A 40 5.51 -6.23 -7.54
N ILE A 41 5.54 -5.41 -8.59
CA ILE A 41 6.13 -4.07 -8.54
C ILE A 41 5.36 -3.15 -7.58
N LEU A 42 4.04 -3.22 -7.57
CA LEU A 42 3.20 -2.46 -6.63
C LEU A 42 3.52 -2.85 -5.18
N ASN A 43 3.60 -4.15 -4.88
CA ASN A 43 3.93 -4.60 -3.53
C ASN A 43 5.37 -4.23 -3.12
N LEU A 44 6.33 -4.31 -4.05
CA LEU A 44 7.74 -3.92 -3.82
C LEU A 44 7.93 -2.42 -3.56
N THR A 45 6.94 -1.60 -3.88
CA THR A 45 6.98 -0.14 -3.67
C THR A 45 6.04 0.33 -2.57
N ALA A 46 5.04 -0.47 -2.17
CA ALA A 46 4.06 -0.12 -1.14
C ALA A 46 4.55 -0.28 0.30
N TRP A 47 5.46 -1.23 0.55
CA TRP A 47 5.86 -1.60 1.91
C TRP A 47 6.62 -0.50 2.67
N MET A 48 7.29 0.42 1.97
CA MET A 48 8.18 1.41 2.57
C MET A 48 7.46 2.34 3.56
N GLY A 49 6.31 2.89 3.16
CA GLY A 49 5.53 3.80 4.00
C GLY A 49 5.07 3.10 5.28
N ILE A 50 4.48 1.91 5.12
CA ILE A 50 4.01 1.09 6.24
C ILE A 50 5.17 0.71 7.18
N ALA A 51 6.34 0.36 6.64
CA ALA A 51 7.51 0.02 7.45
C ALA A 51 7.97 1.19 8.35
N ALA A 52 7.90 2.43 7.87
CA ALA A 52 8.22 3.61 8.67
C ALA A 52 7.25 3.78 9.86
N TYR A 53 5.94 3.57 9.63
CA TYR A 53 4.94 3.60 10.70
C TYR A 53 5.12 2.47 11.72
N VAL A 54 5.34 1.24 11.24
CA VAL A 54 5.60 0.07 12.11
C VAL A 54 6.84 0.31 12.96
N ARG A 55 7.91 0.87 12.38
CA ARG A 55 9.14 1.24 13.10
C ARG A 55 8.88 2.27 14.19
N ALA A 56 8.12 3.32 13.88
CA ALA A 56 7.76 4.35 14.86
C ALA A 56 6.98 3.74 16.04
N GLU A 57 5.99 2.90 15.75
CA GLU A 57 5.19 2.23 16.78
C GLU A 57 6.04 1.22 17.58
N PHE A 58 6.94 0.48 16.93
CA PHE A 58 7.87 -0.43 17.59
C PHE A 58 8.77 0.29 18.59
N LEU A 59 9.36 1.42 18.20
CA LEU A 59 10.23 2.23 19.07
C LEU A 59 9.46 2.85 20.24
N LYS A 60 8.20 3.24 20.03
CA LYS A 60 7.30 3.73 21.06
C LYS A 60 6.96 2.63 22.06
N ILE A 61 6.49 1.48 21.59
CA ILE A 61 6.09 0.34 22.43
C ILE A 61 7.26 -0.17 23.28
N ARG A 62 8.48 -0.18 22.73
CA ARG A 62 9.70 -0.57 23.46
C ARG A 62 9.88 0.20 24.78
N ASN A 63 9.32 1.41 24.90
CA ASN A 63 9.45 2.25 26.09
C ASN A 63 8.30 2.07 27.10
N PHE A 64 7.31 1.21 26.83
CA PHE A 64 6.18 0.95 27.72
C PHE A 64 6.56 0.18 28.98
N GLU A 65 5.78 0.38 30.05
CA GLU A 65 6.07 -0.19 31.38
C GLU A 65 6.06 -1.73 31.38
N TYR A 66 5.12 -2.37 30.68
CA TYR A 66 5.08 -3.82 30.59
C TYR A 66 6.32 -4.40 29.89
N VAL A 67 6.92 -3.68 28.93
CA VAL A 67 8.17 -4.10 28.26
C VAL A 67 9.33 -3.98 29.24
N LYS A 68 9.39 -2.89 30.01
CA LYS A 68 10.41 -2.68 31.05
C LYS A 68 10.30 -3.74 32.15
N ALA A 69 9.08 -4.06 32.60
CA ALA A 69 8.82 -5.10 33.58
C ALA A 69 9.23 -6.49 33.08
N ALA A 70 8.84 -6.86 31.84
CA ALA A 70 9.26 -8.13 31.23
C ALA A 70 10.80 -8.26 31.17
N LYS A 71 11.49 -7.16 30.82
CA LYS A 71 12.95 -7.12 30.81
C LYS A 71 13.54 -7.26 32.22
N ALA A 72 12.94 -6.62 33.24
CA ALA A 72 13.37 -6.75 34.63
C ALA A 72 13.18 -8.17 35.19
N MET A 73 12.17 -8.89 34.70
CA MET A 73 11.94 -10.32 35.01
C MET A 73 12.88 -11.27 34.26
N GLY A 74 13.85 -10.77 33.49
CA GLY A 74 14.84 -11.59 32.79
C GLY A 74 14.37 -12.21 31.48
N VAL A 75 13.20 -11.80 30.94
CA VAL A 75 12.72 -12.30 29.65
C VAL A 75 13.67 -11.85 28.53
N SER A 76 13.99 -12.77 27.62
CA SER A 76 14.92 -12.50 26.51
C SER A 76 14.37 -11.41 25.57
N ASN A 77 15.26 -10.59 25.01
CA ASN A 77 14.87 -9.53 24.06
C ASN A 77 14.10 -10.11 22.85
N PHE A 78 14.51 -11.27 22.33
CA PHE A 78 13.85 -11.89 21.19
C PHE A 78 12.38 -12.25 21.50
N GLU A 79 12.15 -12.80 22.70
CA GLU A 79 10.82 -13.18 23.14
C GLU A 79 9.94 -11.95 23.39
N ILE A 80 10.50 -10.91 24.01
CA ILE A 80 9.82 -9.62 24.17
C ILE A 80 9.43 -9.04 22.81
N MET A 81 10.35 -9.02 21.86
CA MET A 81 10.10 -8.49 20.52
C MET A 81 9.00 -9.27 19.81
N ARG A 82 9.06 -10.61 19.79
CA ARG A 82 8.11 -11.45 19.06
C ARG A 82 6.73 -11.51 19.70
N ARG A 83 6.64 -11.60 21.04
CA ARG A 83 5.36 -11.80 21.75
C ARG A 83 4.71 -10.50 22.22
N HIS A 84 5.49 -9.45 22.49
CA HIS A 84 4.95 -8.22 23.09
C HIS A 84 5.04 -7.00 22.17
N ILE A 85 6.17 -6.78 21.50
CA ILE A 85 6.35 -5.54 20.71
C ILE A 85 5.78 -5.69 19.30
N LEU A 86 6.22 -6.70 18.54
CA LEU A 86 5.91 -6.84 17.12
C LEU A 86 4.40 -6.96 16.85
N PRO A 87 3.61 -7.80 17.56
CA PRO A 87 2.18 -7.90 17.30
C PRO A 87 1.45 -6.56 17.48
N ASN A 88 1.82 -5.78 18.50
CA ASN A 88 1.24 -4.47 18.76
C ASN A 88 1.74 -3.39 17.77
N ALA A 89 2.99 -3.50 17.32
CA ALA A 89 3.59 -2.61 16.33
C ALA A 89 3.04 -2.82 14.91
N LEU A 90 2.30 -3.91 14.65
CA LEU A 90 1.64 -4.18 13.36
C LEU A 90 0.28 -3.48 13.20
N THR A 91 -0.22 -2.80 14.23
CA THR A 91 -1.46 -1.99 14.14
C THR A 91 -1.49 -1.05 12.94
N PRO A 92 -0.40 -0.34 12.57
CA PRO A 92 -0.36 0.49 11.37
C PRO A 92 -0.55 -0.30 10.06
N VAL A 93 -0.12 -1.57 10.00
CA VAL A 93 -0.30 -2.40 8.80
C VAL A 93 -1.78 -2.57 8.51
N VAL A 94 -2.55 -3.01 9.50
CA VAL A 94 -4.01 -3.20 9.37
C VAL A 94 -4.71 -1.87 9.06
N THR A 95 -4.22 -0.79 9.66
CA THR A 95 -4.76 0.56 9.50
C THR A 95 -4.59 1.10 8.08
N PHE A 96 -3.40 0.95 7.50
CA PHE A 96 -3.04 1.58 6.21
C PHE A 96 -3.25 0.65 5.01
N PHE A 97 -3.28 -0.67 5.22
CA PHE A 97 -3.42 -1.65 4.14
C PHE A 97 -4.59 -1.37 3.18
N PRO A 98 -5.81 -1.03 3.64
CA PRO A 98 -6.91 -0.76 2.72
C PRO A 98 -6.65 0.43 1.79
N PHE A 99 -5.97 1.47 2.28
CA PHE A 99 -5.64 2.66 1.50
C PHE A 99 -4.55 2.36 0.46
N GLU A 100 -3.57 1.50 0.79
CA GLU A 100 -2.59 1.03 -0.18
C GLU A 100 -3.24 0.19 -1.30
N VAL A 101 -4.26 -0.61 -0.98
CA VAL A 101 -5.04 -1.34 -2.00
C VAL A 101 -5.72 -0.36 -2.95
N THR A 102 -6.39 0.67 -2.42
CA THR A 102 -7.03 1.72 -3.23
C THR A 102 -6.01 2.45 -4.10
N ALA A 103 -4.86 2.84 -3.54
CA ALA A 103 -3.79 3.50 -4.28
C ALA A 103 -3.20 2.60 -5.38
N GLY A 104 -3.07 1.30 -5.13
CA GLY A 104 -2.62 0.31 -6.10
C GLY A 104 -3.59 0.17 -7.29
N ILE A 105 -4.89 0.09 -7.02
CA ILE A 105 -5.92 0.06 -8.07
C ILE A 105 -5.87 1.34 -8.91
N PHE A 106 -5.75 2.51 -8.28
CA PHE A 106 -5.62 3.77 -9.01
C PHE A 106 -4.39 3.81 -9.90
N ALA A 107 -3.26 3.26 -9.43
CA ALA A 107 -2.04 3.15 -10.23
C ALA A 107 -2.21 2.21 -11.44
N LEU A 108 -2.85 1.05 -11.27
CA LEU A 108 -3.15 0.12 -12.36
C LEU A 108 -4.05 0.77 -13.42
N VAL A 109 -5.15 1.38 -12.99
CA VAL A 109 -6.07 2.09 -13.89
C VAL A 109 -5.36 3.21 -14.65
N SER A 110 -4.43 3.92 -14.00
CA SER A 110 -3.63 4.97 -14.65
C SER A 110 -2.73 4.41 -15.75
N LEU A 111 -2.08 3.25 -15.53
CA LEU A 111 -1.26 2.61 -16.56
C LEU A 111 -2.09 2.09 -17.71
N ASP A 112 -3.20 1.42 -17.40
CA ASP A 112 -4.11 0.88 -18.40
C ASP A 112 -4.69 2.01 -19.27
N PHE A 113 -5.03 3.16 -18.67
CA PHE A 113 -5.45 4.36 -19.39
C PHE A 113 -4.38 4.91 -20.34
N LEU A 114 -3.11 4.78 -19.97
CA LEU A 114 -1.96 5.16 -20.81
C LEU A 114 -1.61 4.09 -21.87
N ASN A 115 -2.36 2.99 -21.94
CA ASN A 115 -2.03 1.80 -22.75
C ASN A 115 -0.67 1.17 -22.38
N LEU A 116 -0.26 1.35 -21.13
CA LEU A 116 0.95 0.77 -20.53
C LEU A 116 0.63 -0.37 -19.56
N GLY A 117 -0.64 -0.78 -19.57
CA GLY A 117 -1.23 -1.81 -18.75
C GLY A 117 -1.09 -3.22 -19.29
N VAL A 118 -1.88 -4.15 -18.74
CA VAL A 118 -1.97 -5.51 -19.27
C VAL A 118 -2.59 -5.45 -20.68
N PRO A 119 -1.98 -6.07 -21.71
CA PRO A 119 -2.50 -6.01 -23.07
C PRO A 119 -3.85 -6.74 -23.22
N SER A 120 -4.64 -6.30 -24.20
CA SER A 120 -5.88 -6.96 -24.64
C SER A 120 -5.65 -8.46 -24.93
N PRO A 121 -6.58 -9.38 -24.58
CA PRO A 121 -8.01 -9.21 -24.25
C PRO A 121 -8.33 -9.09 -22.76
N ALA A 122 -7.34 -8.79 -21.89
CA ALA A 122 -7.61 -8.66 -20.46
C ALA A 122 -8.59 -7.50 -20.18
N PRO A 123 -9.70 -7.73 -19.45
CA PRO A 123 -10.65 -6.66 -19.17
C PRO A 123 -10.03 -5.62 -18.22
N SER A 124 -10.00 -4.36 -18.63
CA SER A 124 -9.47 -3.24 -17.83
C SER A 124 -10.41 -2.03 -17.79
N ILE A 125 -10.63 -1.50 -16.58
CA ILE A 125 -11.36 -0.24 -16.36
C ILE A 125 -10.59 0.96 -16.95
N GLY A 126 -9.25 0.96 -16.88
CA GLY A 126 -8.45 2.05 -17.44
C GLY A 126 -8.47 2.05 -18.97
N GLU A 127 -8.50 0.89 -19.60
CA GLU A 127 -8.67 0.79 -21.05
C GLU A 127 -10.04 1.33 -21.49
N LEU A 128 -11.11 0.99 -20.76
CA LEU A 128 -12.45 1.53 -21.03
C LEU A 128 -12.50 3.06 -20.90
N LEU A 129 -11.77 3.64 -19.94
CA LEU A 129 -11.62 5.10 -19.83
C LEU A 129 -10.87 5.68 -21.04
N ALA A 130 -9.81 5.02 -21.50
CA ALA A 130 -9.07 5.45 -22.68
C ALA A 130 -9.94 5.40 -23.94
N GLN A 131 -10.74 4.34 -24.11
CA GLN A 131 -11.70 4.21 -25.19
C GLN A 131 -12.77 5.31 -25.15
N GLY A 132 -13.32 5.60 -23.96
CA GLY A 132 -14.28 6.69 -23.76
C GLY A 132 -13.68 8.07 -24.06
N LYS A 133 -12.42 8.31 -23.65
CA LYS A 133 -11.70 9.55 -23.93
C LYS A 133 -11.37 9.73 -25.42
N ASN A 134 -11.09 8.65 -26.14
CA ASN A 134 -10.82 8.68 -27.58
C ASN A 134 -12.09 8.74 -28.44
N ASN A 135 -13.25 8.38 -27.87
CA ASN A 135 -14.53 8.39 -28.56
C ASN A 135 -15.54 9.22 -27.78
N LEU A 136 -15.38 10.55 -27.79
CA LEU A 136 -16.24 11.47 -27.02
C LEU A 136 -17.71 11.41 -27.44
N GLN A 137 -18.00 10.97 -28.67
CA GLN A 137 -19.35 10.67 -29.14
C GLN A 137 -19.99 9.46 -28.44
N ALA A 138 -19.18 8.53 -27.93
CA ALA A 138 -19.61 7.31 -27.24
C ALA A 138 -19.73 7.53 -25.72
N LEU A 139 -20.56 8.50 -25.31
CA LEU A 139 -20.76 8.84 -23.91
C LEU A 139 -21.26 7.65 -23.05
N TRP A 140 -21.90 6.67 -23.69
CA TRP A 140 -22.34 5.42 -23.04
C TRP A 140 -21.19 4.51 -22.60
N ILE A 141 -19.95 4.74 -23.05
CA ILE A 141 -18.76 4.04 -22.54
C ILE A 141 -18.13 4.89 -21.43
N LEU A 142 -17.95 6.19 -21.68
CA LEU A 142 -17.22 7.08 -20.78
C LEU A 142 -17.93 7.28 -19.45
N LEU A 143 -19.23 7.61 -19.46
CA LEU A 143 -19.97 7.94 -18.23
C LEU A 143 -20.11 6.74 -17.29
N PRO A 144 -20.52 5.53 -17.75
CA PRO A 144 -20.63 4.38 -16.87
C PRO A 144 -19.27 3.92 -16.33
N THR A 145 -18.21 3.97 -17.15
CA THR A 145 -16.87 3.58 -16.71
C THR A 145 -16.35 4.52 -15.63
N PHE A 146 -16.51 5.83 -15.81
CA PHE A 146 -16.12 6.83 -14.81
C PHE A 146 -16.92 6.67 -13.51
N ALA A 147 -18.24 6.49 -13.61
CA ALA A 147 -19.11 6.27 -12.45
C ALA A 147 -18.73 4.98 -11.70
N ALA A 148 -18.50 3.88 -12.42
CA ALA A 148 -18.10 2.60 -11.84
C ALA A 148 -16.76 2.69 -11.12
N LEU A 149 -15.75 3.32 -11.74
CA LEU A 149 -14.43 3.52 -11.11
C LEU A 149 -14.54 4.37 -9.84
N THR A 150 -15.26 5.50 -9.91
CA THR A 150 -15.42 6.42 -8.79
C THR A 150 -16.15 5.74 -7.63
N LEU A 151 -17.23 5.02 -7.93
CA LEU A 151 -17.98 4.27 -6.93
C LEU A 151 -17.12 3.16 -6.30
N MET A 152 -16.39 2.39 -7.11
CA MET A 152 -15.49 1.34 -6.63
C MET A 152 -14.43 1.89 -5.67
N ILE A 153 -13.72 2.94 -6.05
CA ILE A 153 -12.67 3.56 -5.22
C ILE A 153 -13.28 4.13 -3.93
N THR A 154 -14.44 4.76 -4.02
CA THR A 154 -15.14 5.32 -2.86
C THR A 154 -15.54 4.23 -1.88
N LEU A 155 -16.18 3.15 -2.37
CA LEU A 155 -16.58 2.02 -1.54
C LEU A 155 -15.38 1.34 -0.88
N LEU A 156 -14.29 1.12 -1.63
CA LEU A 156 -13.06 0.54 -1.08
C LEU A 156 -12.43 1.43 0.00
N THR A 157 -12.48 2.75 -0.19
CA THR A 157 -12.00 3.72 0.80
C THR A 157 -12.86 3.65 2.06
N PHE A 158 -14.19 3.60 1.95
CA PHE A 158 -15.07 3.45 3.11
C PHE A 158 -14.92 2.12 3.84
N VAL A 159 -14.76 1.01 3.09
CA VAL A 159 -14.41 -0.28 3.70
C VAL A 159 -13.09 -0.17 4.46
N GLY A 160 -12.11 0.52 3.89
CA GLY A 160 -10.84 0.77 4.52
C GLY A 160 -10.92 1.59 5.80
N GLU A 161 -11.71 2.66 5.79
CA GLU A 161 -12.02 3.45 6.97
C GLU A 161 -12.75 2.61 8.03
N GLY A 162 -13.70 1.77 7.62
CA GLY A 162 -14.39 0.84 8.51
C GLY A 162 -13.43 -0.13 9.20
N ILE A 163 -12.51 -0.76 8.44
CA ILE A 163 -11.46 -1.63 8.99
C ILE A 163 -10.59 -0.85 9.97
N ARG A 164 -10.03 0.29 9.55
CA ARG A 164 -9.22 1.14 10.42
C ARG A 164 -9.96 1.50 11.72
N ASN A 165 -11.24 1.86 11.63
CA ASN A 165 -12.06 2.24 12.78
C ASN A 165 -12.29 1.06 13.72
N ALA A 166 -12.50 -0.15 13.20
CA ALA A 166 -12.68 -1.36 14.01
C ALA A 166 -11.40 -1.73 14.79
N PHE A 167 -10.23 -1.41 14.26
CA PHE A 167 -8.93 -1.68 14.88
C PHE A 167 -8.35 -0.46 15.63
N ASP A 168 -9.09 0.66 15.76
CA ASP A 168 -8.63 1.83 16.53
C ASP A 168 -8.94 1.64 18.03
N PRO A 169 -7.93 1.41 18.89
CA PRO A 169 -8.13 1.14 20.32
C PRO A 169 -8.58 2.37 21.12
N ARG A 170 -8.56 3.58 20.54
CA ARG A 170 -8.95 4.81 21.26
C ARG A 170 -10.46 5.02 21.34
N LYS A 171 -11.27 4.28 20.55
CA LYS A 171 -12.73 4.40 20.56
C LYS A 171 -13.42 3.47 21.57
N THR A 172 -12.66 2.58 22.21
CA THR A 172 -13.15 1.61 23.20
C THR A 172 -12.86 2.02 24.65
N LEU A 173 -12.34 3.23 24.88
CA LEU A 173 -12.14 3.86 26.19
C LEU A 173 -13.07 5.07 26.33
#